data_AF-A0A850RKE9-F1
#
_entry.id   AF-A0A850RKE9-F1
#
_cell.length_a   1.000
_cell.length_b   1.000
_cell.length_c   1.000
_cell.angle_alpha   90.00
_cell.angle_beta   90.00
_cell.angle_gamma   90.00
#
_symmetry.space_group_name_H-M   'P 1'
#
loop_
_entity.id
_entity.type
_entity.pdbx_description
1 polymer ?
#
loop_
_entity_poly.entity_id
_entity_poly.type
_entity_poly.pdbx_seq_one_letter_code
_entity_poly.pdbx_strand_id
1 'polypeptide(L)'
;MDAFDAEADGVGYGMLYFPSAGQSVQLVTDIALNRLYEDALPGYGLYTFVLLGAGFERASGDALARHSELFRMIETYVVTPGATEEPSTEAHVFLVPIRAGRSPTAPLMDLAAVDLSDLMRRRLGELLRQRGQARLAARIERGAGPFLVSGLEPSLLPLDGEAPRLVADLSGLGPEHLYNLVDAYDRDIPPEMRERPESLSALRRRLLELSPQSRSASGSGRGETDGKRWIFLI
;
A
#
# COMPACT_ATOMS: atom_id res chain seq x y z
N MET A 1 3.63 -5.10 32.24
CA MET A 1 2.18 -5.27 32.03
C MET A 1 2.00 -4.98 30.56
N ASP A 2 2.03 -6.03 29.76
CA ASP A 2 2.12 -5.92 28.31
C ASP A 2 0.81 -5.35 27.77
N ALA A 3 0.92 -4.37 26.87
CA ALA A 3 -0.21 -3.74 26.17
C ALA A 3 -0.90 -4.69 25.17
N PHE A 4 -0.63 -6.00 25.26
CA PHE A 4 -1.05 -7.02 24.30
C PHE A 4 -2.08 -8.01 24.88
N ASP A 5 -2.49 -7.86 26.15
CA ASP A 5 -3.56 -8.67 26.77
C ASP A 5 -4.94 -8.01 26.61
N ALA A 6 -5.38 -7.83 25.37
CA ALA A 6 -6.77 -7.49 25.05
C ALA A 6 -7.45 -8.68 24.38
N GLU A 7 -8.17 -9.44 25.21
CA GLU A 7 -9.37 -10.25 24.93
C GLU A 7 -9.52 -10.84 23.51
N ALA A 8 -9.18 -12.13 23.43
CA ALA A 8 -9.66 -13.04 22.40
C ALA A 8 -11.17 -13.27 22.56
N ASP A 9 -12.01 -12.38 21.99
CA ASP A 9 -13.39 -12.72 21.56
C ASP A 9 -14.10 -11.65 20.70
N GLY A 10 -13.37 -10.67 20.16
CA GLY A 10 -13.85 -9.78 19.09
C GLY A 10 -12.97 -9.91 17.87
N VAL A 11 -13.55 -10.10 16.67
CA VAL A 11 -12.80 -9.96 15.40
C VAL A 11 -12.48 -8.47 15.23
N GLY A 12 -11.40 -8.03 15.86
CA GLY A 12 -10.91 -6.67 15.74
C GLY A 12 -10.21 -6.45 14.41
N TYR A 13 -10.05 -5.19 14.04
CA TYR A 13 -9.27 -4.79 12.87
C TYR A 13 -8.19 -3.80 13.29
N GLY A 14 -7.12 -3.78 12.51
CA GLY A 14 -6.05 -2.82 12.69
C GLY A 14 -5.37 -2.46 11.39
N MET A 15 -4.47 -1.49 11.48
CA MET A 15 -3.57 -1.07 10.43
C MET A 15 -2.15 -1.17 10.97
N LEU A 16 -1.31 -1.97 10.31
CA LEU A 16 0.12 -1.99 10.59
C LEU A 16 0.84 -0.94 9.73
N TYR A 17 1.72 -0.18 10.36
CA TYR A 17 2.51 0.88 9.76
C TYR A 17 3.94 0.39 9.66
N PHE A 18 4.45 0.29 8.44
CA PHE A 18 5.83 -0.06 8.14
C PHE A 18 6.52 1.18 7.55
N PRO A 19 7.10 2.03 8.40
CA PRO A 19 7.81 3.22 7.97
C PRO A 19 9.25 2.96 7.52
N SER A 20 9.65 3.55 6.40
CA SER A 20 11.04 3.58 5.95
C SER A 20 11.94 4.35 6.93
N ALA A 21 13.25 4.37 6.66
CA ALA A 21 14.24 5.13 7.42
C ALA A 21 14.47 4.67 8.87
N GLY A 22 14.20 3.39 9.16
CA GLY A 22 14.52 2.78 10.44
C GLY A 22 13.67 3.29 11.60
N GLN A 23 12.35 3.36 11.36
CA GLN A 23 11.33 3.59 12.37
C GLN A 23 10.64 2.27 12.77
N SER A 24 10.11 2.19 13.98
CA SER A 24 9.51 0.94 14.48
C SER A 24 8.14 0.72 13.85
N VAL A 25 7.79 -0.54 13.58
CA VAL A 25 6.45 -0.90 13.14
C VAL A 25 5.44 -0.52 14.20
N GLN A 26 4.37 0.17 13.79
CA GLN A 26 3.28 0.54 14.68
C GLN A 26 1.99 -0.20 14.32
N LEU A 27 1.17 -0.46 15.34
CA LEU A 27 -0.17 -1.03 15.19
C LEU A 27 -1.20 -0.03 15.70
N VAL A 28 -2.15 0.33 14.84
CA VAL A 28 -3.35 1.09 15.24
C VAL A 28 -4.56 0.19 15.08
N THR A 29 -5.40 0.12 16.11
CA THR A 29 -6.69 -0.60 16.09
C THR A 29 -7.83 0.37 16.37
N ASP A 30 -8.96 0.20 15.70
CA ASP A 30 -10.18 0.98 15.96
C ASP A 30 -11.41 0.08 15.74
N ILE A 31 -12.48 0.37 16.48
CA ILE A 31 -13.78 -0.28 16.33
C ILE A 31 -14.49 0.27 15.07
N ALA A 32 -14.31 1.56 14.78
CA ALA A 32 -14.82 2.20 13.58
C ALA A 32 -13.86 1.96 12.40
N LEU A 33 -14.18 0.98 11.56
CA LEU A 33 -13.31 0.54 10.46
C LEU A 33 -12.85 1.65 9.51
N ASN A 34 -13.68 2.67 9.30
CA ASN A 34 -13.34 3.79 8.42
C ASN A 34 -12.21 4.64 8.99
N ARG A 35 -12.13 4.81 10.32
CA ARG A 35 -11.04 5.58 10.96
C ARG A 35 -9.67 4.99 10.70
N LEU A 36 -9.56 3.67 10.54
CA LEU A 36 -8.30 3.00 10.22
C LEU A 36 -7.68 3.46 8.89
N TYR A 37 -8.48 4.02 7.97
CA TYR A 37 -8.00 4.46 6.66
C TYR A 37 -8.41 5.89 6.27
N GLU A 38 -9.29 6.54 7.00
CA GLU A 38 -9.64 7.95 6.84
C GLU A 38 -8.87 8.86 7.81
N ASP A 39 -8.48 8.32 8.97
CA ASP A 39 -7.81 9.04 10.06
C ASP A 39 -6.54 8.27 10.49
N ALA A 40 -5.64 7.97 9.53
CA ALA A 40 -4.40 7.26 9.82
C ALA A 40 -3.48 8.09 10.74
N LEU A 41 -2.51 7.45 11.39
CA LEU A 41 -1.56 8.14 12.26
C LEU A 41 -0.74 9.17 11.46
N PRO A 42 -0.79 10.48 11.79
CA PRO A 42 -0.08 11.51 11.05
C PRO A 42 1.42 11.55 11.37
N GLY A 43 2.18 12.31 10.57
CA GLY A 43 3.60 12.63 10.79
C GLY A 43 4.58 11.98 9.81
N TYR A 44 4.13 11.07 8.94
CA TYR A 44 4.92 10.55 7.82
C TYR A 44 4.82 11.44 6.58
N GLY A 45 5.84 11.39 5.71
CA GLY A 45 5.89 12.20 4.50
C GLY A 45 5.03 11.65 3.35
N LEU A 46 4.95 10.32 3.21
CA LEU A 46 4.12 9.65 2.21
C LEU A 46 3.46 8.39 2.79
N TYR A 47 2.14 8.30 2.65
CA TYR A 47 1.31 7.19 3.11
C TYR A 47 0.98 6.30 1.92
N THR A 48 1.36 5.02 1.97
CA THR A 48 1.07 4.03 0.95
C THR A 48 0.21 2.92 1.50
N PHE A 49 -1.09 2.98 1.22
CA PHE A 49 -2.03 1.93 1.60
C PHE A 49 -1.87 0.72 0.69
N VAL A 50 -1.71 -0.47 1.29
CA VAL A 50 -1.59 -1.75 0.59
C VAL A 50 -2.95 -2.43 0.57
N LEU A 51 -3.57 -2.49 -0.61
CA LEU A 51 -4.88 -3.12 -0.79
C LEU A 51 -4.71 -4.48 -1.49
N LEU A 52 -5.21 -5.53 -0.84
CA LEU A 52 -5.36 -6.86 -1.42
C LEU A 52 -6.31 -6.84 -2.61
N GLY A 53 -6.02 -7.61 -3.65
CA GLY A 53 -6.91 -7.72 -4.80
C GLY A 53 -8.13 -8.61 -4.59
N ALA A 54 -9.04 -8.56 -5.56
CA ALA A 54 -10.27 -9.34 -5.52
C ALA A 54 -9.97 -10.84 -5.52
N GLY A 55 -10.58 -11.57 -4.58
CA GLY A 55 -10.42 -13.03 -4.48
C GLY A 55 -9.08 -13.48 -3.90
N PHE A 56 -8.37 -12.60 -3.19
CA PHE A 56 -7.09 -12.90 -2.52
C PHE A 56 -7.10 -14.21 -1.71
N GLU A 57 -8.15 -14.51 -0.94
CA GLU A 57 -8.26 -15.75 -0.14
C GLU A 57 -8.22 -17.04 -0.99
N ARG A 58 -8.55 -16.93 -2.28
CA ARG A 58 -8.52 -18.02 -3.26
C ARG A 58 -7.40 -17.84 -4.28
N ALA A 59 -6.48 -16.91 -4.04
CA ALA A 59 -5.36 -16.68 -4.94
C ALA A 59 -4.45 -17.90 -4.97
N SER A 60 -3.90 -18.18 -6.15
CA SER A 60 -2.97 -19.28 -6.39
C SER A 60 -1.95 -18.87 -7.45
N GLY A 61 -0.84 -19.61 -7.55
CA GLY A 61 0.20 -19.34 -8.54
C GLY A 61 0.77 -17.93 -8.39
N ASP A 62 0.96 -17.23 -9.51
CA ASP A 62 1.60 -15.91 -9.56
C ASP A 62 0.88 -14.82 -8.76
N ALA A 63 -0.44 -14.94 -8.57
CA ALA A 63 -1.19 -13.98 -7.75
C ALA A 63 -0.84 -14.15 -6.26
N LEU A 64 -0.80 -15.39 -5.77
CA LEU A 64 -0.41 -15.69 -4.38
C LEU A 64 1.07 -15.37 -4.13
N ALA A 65 1.95 -15.76 -5.07
CA ALA A 65 3.39 -15.50 -4.98
C ALA A 65 3.68 -14.01 -4.86
N ARG A 66 2.96 -13.17 -5.61
CA ARG A 66 3.12 -11.71 -5.60
C ARG A 66 2.68 -11.05 -4.31
N HIS A 67 1.55 -11.45 -3.74
CA HIS A 67 1.15 -10.93 -2.43
C HIS A 67 2.12 -11.39 -1.33
N SER A 68 2.49 -12.67 -1.36
CA SER A 68 3.43 -13.25 -0.38
C SER A 68 4.77 -12.54 -0.44
N GLU A 69 5.28 -12.29 -1.64
CA GLU A 69 6.56 -11.62 -1.84
C GLU A 69 6.49 -10.13 -1.49
N LEU A 70 5.39 -9.43 -1.80
CA LEU A 70 5.23 -8.03 -1.39
C LEU A 70 5.24 -7.90 0.13
N PHE A 71 4.46 -8.74 0.81
CA PHE A 71 4.41 -8.76 2.26
C PHE A 71 5.75 -9.13 2.88
N ARG A 72 6.41 -10.17 2.36
CA ARG A 72 7.76 -10.54 2.78
C ARG A 72 8.72 -9.35 2.65
N MET A 73 8.69 -8.61 1.53
CA MET A 73 9.55 -7.45 1.35
C MET A 73 9.27 -6.35 2.37
N ILE A 74 8.00 -6.03 2.60
CA ILE A 74 7.59 -5.02 3.59
C ILE A 74 8.07 -5.43 5.00
N GLU A 75 7.90 -6.70 5.37
CA GLU A 75 8.33 -7.22 6.67
C GLU A 75 9.86 -7.21 6.85
N THR A 76 10.61 -7.60 5.80
CA THR A 76 12.05 -7.81 5.95
C THR A 76 12.90 -6.58 5.69
N TYR A 77 12.43 -5.62 4.88
CA TYR A 77 13.23 -4.47 4.48
C TYR A 77 12.95 -3.21 5.28
N VAL A 78 11.78 -3.11 5.90
CA VAL A 78 11.37 -1.88 6.58
C VAL A 78 11.70 -1.90 8.08
N VAL A 79 11.91 -3.09 8.66
CA VAL A 79 12.15 -3.24 10.10
C VAL A 79 13.63 -3.07 10.44
N THR A 80 14.00 -1.93 11.04
CA THR A 80 15.37 -1.69 11.55
C THR A 80 15.44 -1.80 13.08
N PRO A 81 16.38 -2.56 13.65
CA PRO A 81 16.61 -2.60 15.10
C PRO A 81 17.10 -1.24 15.64
N GLY A 82 16.58 -0.79 16.78
CA GLY A 82 16.99 0.48 17.43
C GLY A 82 16.28 1.72 16.88
N ALA A 83 15.17 1.50 16.20
CA ALA A 83 14.35 2.52 15.57
C ALA A 83 13.68 3.50 16.54
N THR A 84 13.46 4.73 16.10
CA THR A 84 12.62 5.69 16.83
C THR A 84 11.14 5.37 16.62
N GLU A 85 10.34 5.50 17.67
CA GLU A 85 8.90 5.27 17.59
C GLU A 85 8.17 6.42 16.88
N GLU A 86 8.67 7.65 16.95
CA GLU A 86 7.96 8.82 16.42
C GLU A 86 7.96 8.85 14.88
N PRO A 87 6.81 9.14 14.22
CA PRO A 87 6.70 9.34 12.77
C PRO A 87 7.63 10.46 12.23
N SER A 88 8.08 10.32 10.98
CA SER A 88 9.00 11.27 10.34
C SER A 88 8.53 11.67 8.95
N THR A 89 8.55 12.98 8.68
CA THR A 89 8.21 13.56 7.38
C THR A 89 9.17 13.16 6.26
N GLU A 90 10.31 12.54 6.60
CA GLU A 90 11.30 12.02 5.65
C GLU A 90 10.92 10.62 5.16
N ALA A 91 10.11 9.90 5.94
CA ALA A 91 9.79 8.50 5.71
C ALA A 91 8.56 8.30 4.82
N HIS A 92 8.62 7.25 4.01
CA HIS A 92 7.48 6.63 3.37
C HIS A 92 6.94 5.55 4.31
N VAL A 93 5.64 5.44 4.50
CA VAL A 93 5.03 4.40 5.33
C VAL A 93 4.11 3.53 4.50
N PHE A 94 4.28 2.21 4.60
CA PHE A 94 3.29 1.25 4.12
C PHE A 94 2.25 0.99 5.20
N LEU A 95 0.98 1.05 4.83
CA LEU A 95 -0.15 0.76 5.71
C LEU A 95 -0.82 -0.53 5.25
N VAL A 96 -0.79 -1.57 6.09
CA VAL A 96 -1.33 -2.90 5.78
C VAL A 96 -2.53 -3.21 6.68
N PRO A 97 -3.73 -3.42 6.12
CA PRO A 97 -4.92 -3.75 6.91
C PRO A 97 -4.81 -5.19 7.45
N ILE A 98 -5.03 -5.36 8.76
CA ILE A 98 -4.93 -6.66 9.43
C ILE A 98 -6.15 -6.97 10.31
N ARG A 99 -6.33 -8.26 10.62
CA ARG A 99 -7.24 -8.73 11.66
C ARG A 99 -6.54 -8.63 13.00
N ALA A 100 -7.02 -7.75 13.88
CA ALA A 100 -6.54 -7.65 15.25
C ALA A 100 -6.98 -8.89 16.06
N GLY A 101 -6.20 -9.26 17.07
CA GLY A 101 -6.42 -10.47 17.88
C GLY A 101 -5.69 -11.73 17.38
N ARG A 102 -4.91 -11.62 16.30
CA ARG A 102 -3.91 -12.64 15.92
C ARG A 102 -2.53 -12.26 16.48
N SER A 103 -1.64 -13.24 16.62
CA SER A 103 -0.29 -13.00 17.14
C SER A 103 0.40 -11.90 16.34
N PRO A 104 0.92 -10.83 16.97
CA PRO A 104 1.57 -9.73 16.26
C PRO A 104 2.88 -10.16 15.57
N THR A 105 3.40 -11.34 15.91
CA THR A 105 4.58 -11.96 15.28
C THR A 105 4.24 -12.88 14.10
N ALA A 106 2.96 -13.08 13.78
CA ALA A 106 2.57 -13.88 12.63
C ALA A 106 2.90 -13.14 11.32
N PRO A 107 3.23 -13.86 10.24
CA PRO A 107 3.45 -13.26 8.93
C PRO A 107 2.24 -12.44 8.47
N LEU A 108 2.47 -11.36 7.73
CA LEU A 108 1.44 -10.49 7.16
C LEU A 108 0.44 -11.25 6.31
N MET A 109 0.88 -12.31 5.61
CA MET A 109 -0.02 -13.21 4.87
C MET A 109 -1.11 -13.83 5.74
N ASP A 110 -0.80 -14.11 7.02
CA ASP A 110 -1.73 -14.67 7.99
C ASP A 110 -2.51 -13.61 8.76
N LEU A 111 -2.02 -12.37 8.78
CA LEU A 111 -2.66 -11.25 9.49
C LEU A 111 -3.62 -10.45 8.61
N ALA A 112 -3.42 -10.44 7.28
CA ALA A 112 -4.12 -9.52 6.40
C ALA A 112 -5.66 -9.61 6.48
N ALA A 113 -6.32 -8.46 6.59
CA ALA A 113 -7.78 -8.34 6.64
C ALA A 113 -8.36 -8.11 5.25
N VAL A 114 -8.80 -9.21 4.63
CA VAL A 114 -9.38 -9.22 3.26
C VAL A 114 -10.66 -8.40 3.17
N ASP A 115 -11.54 -8.58 4.14
CA ASP A 115 -12.77 -7.83 4.38
C ASP A 115 -12.53 -6.32 4.51
N LEU A 116 -11.55 -5.90 5.32
CA LEU A 116 -11.20 -4.47 5.46
C LEU A 116 -10.63 -3.92 4.15
N SER A 117 -9.72 -4.65 3.52
CA SER A 117 -9.15 -4.27 2.22
C SER A 117 -10.23 -4.17 1.12
N ASP A 118 -11.22 -5.08 1.12
CA ASP A 118 -12.36 -5.04 0.21
C ASP A 118 -13.22 -3.80 0.41
N LEU A 119 -13.48 -3.40 1.67
CA LEU A 119 -14.18 -2.17 2.00
C LEU A 119 -13.42 -0.94 1.47
N MET A 120 -12.11 -0.86 1.75
CA MET A 120 -11.23 0.20 1.28
C MET A 120 -11.23 0.31 -0.26
N ARG A 121 -11.12 -0.82 -0.98
CA ARG A 121 -11.17 -0.84 -2.46
C ARG A 121 -12.50 -0.35 -3.01
N ARG A 122 -13.63 -0.71 -2.38
CA ARG A 122 -14.96 -0.23 -2.81
C ARG A 122 -15.09 1.28 -2.62
N ARG A 123 -14.66 1.82 -1.47
CA ARG A 123 -14.66 3.26 -1.20
C ARG A 123 -13.78 4.04 -2.17
N LEU A 124 -12.58 3.55 -2.44
CA LEU A 124 -11.71 4.13 -3.45
C LEU A 124 -12.34 4.04 -4.85
N GLY A 125 -12.99 2.93 -5.19
CA GLY A 125 -13.74 2.77 -6.44
C GLY A 125 -14.88 3.78 -6.59
N GLU A 126 -15.63 4.05 -5.53
CA GLU A 126 -16.68 5.08 -5.49
C GLU A 126 -16.10 6.48 -5.78
N LEU A 127 -15.04 6.88 -5.08
CA LEU A 127 -14.33 8.14 -5.31
C LEU A 127 -13.84 8.25 -6.75
N LEU A 128 -13.21 7.20 -7.28
CA LEU A 128 -12.71 7.17 -8.64
C LEU A 128 -13.81 7.39 -9.68
N ARG A 129 -14.99 6.78 -9.48
CA ARG A 129 -16.15 7.03 -10.36
C ARG A 129 -16.61 8.48 -10.29
N GLN A 130 -16.69 9.06 -9.09
CA GLN A 130 -17.06 10.47 -8.91
C GLN A 130 -16.09 11.40 -9.65
N ARG A 131 -14.80 11.06 -9.69
CA ARG A 131 -13.76 11.76 -10.47
C ARG A 131 -13.73 11.38 -11.97
N GLY A 132 -14.71 10.64 -12.49
CA GLY A 132 -14.77 10.22 -13.89
C GLY A 132 -13.79 9.09 -14.29
N GLN A 133 -13.06 8.51 -13.33
CA GLN A 133 -12.08 7.44 -13.53
C GLN A 133 -12.72 6.03 -13.49
N ALA A 134 -13.84 5.85 -14.21
CA ALA A 134 -14.65 4.62 -14.14
C ALA A 134 -13.87 3.33 -14.50
N ARG A 135 -12.90 3.42 -15.42
CA ARG A 135 -12.05 2.27 -15.79
C ARG A 135 -11.11 1.86 -14.65
N LEU A 136 -10.47 2.83 -14.00
CA LEU A 136 -9.58 2.56 -12.88
C LEU A 136 -10.38 2.06 -11.66
N ALA A 137 -11.57 2.60 -11.42
CA ALA A 137 -12.49 2.11 -10.40
C ALA A 137 -12.81 0.61 -10.59
N ALA A 138 -13.22 0.22 -11.80
CA ALA A 138 -13.50 -1.18 -12.12
C ALA A 138 -12.25 -2.07 -11.98
N ARG A 139 -11.07 -1.53 -12.31
CA ARG A 139 -9.80 -2.23 -12.17
C ARG A 139 -9.44 -2.49 -10.71
N ILE A 140 -9.58 -1.51 -9.82
CA ILE A 140 -9.33 -1.68 -8.38
C ILE A 140 -10.31 -2.67 -7.76
N GLU A 141 -11.59 -2.59 -8.11
CA GLU A 141 -12.62 -3.45 -7.50
C GLU A 141 -12.54 -4.90 -7.93
N ARG A 142 -12.07 -5.18 -9.16
CA ARG A 142 -12.12 -6.54 -9.74
C ARG A 142 -10.75 -7.13 -10.04
N GLY A 143 -9.69 -6.33 -10.04
CA GLY A 143 -8.35 -6.78 -10.38
C GLY A 143 -7.74 -7.65 -9.28
N ALA A 144 -6.78 -8.48 -9.68
CA ALA A 144 -6.12 -9.45 -8.82
C ALA A 144 -5.19 -8.82 -7.78
N GLY A 145 -4.78 -7.56 -7.98
CA GLY A 145 -3.91 -6.81 -7.08
C GLY A 145 -2.52 -7.46 -6.91
N PRO A 146 -1.79 -7.08 -5.85
CA PRO A 146 -2.16 -6.03 -4.89
C PRO A 146 -2.16 -4.63 -5.52
N PHE A 147 -2.82 -3.67 -4.88
CA PHE A 147 -2.83 -2.26 -5.27
C PHE A 147 -2.13 -1.43 -4.22
N LEU A 148 -1.28 -0.50 -4.65
CA LEU A 148 -0.66 0.49 -3.77
C LEU A 148 -1.29 1.84 -4.02
N VAL A 149 -1.72 2.52 -2.97
CA VAL A 149 -2.35 3.84 -3.05
C VAL A 149 -1.56 4.81 -2.18
N SER A 150 -0.77 5.65 -2.84
CA SER A 150 0.12 6.60 -2.18
C SER A 150 -0.46 8.01 -2.17
N GLY A 151 -0.35 8.70 -1.03
CA GLY A 151 -0.77 10.08 -0.82
C GLY A 151 0.09 10.79 0.22
N LEU A 152 -0.01 12.10 0.29
CA LEU A 152 0.65 12.93 1.32
C LEU A 152 -0.14 12.99 2.63
N GLU A 153 -1.45 12.81 2.54
CA GLU A 153 -2.34 12.88 3.68
C GLU A 153 -2.41 11.52 4.37
N PRO A 154 -2.63 11.49 5.70
CA PRO A 154 -2.86 10.28 6.47
C PRO A 154 -4.28 9.71 6.22
N SER A 155 -4.67 9.61 4.96
CA SER A 155 -5.98 9.10 4.57
C SER A 155 -5.91 8.46 3.19
N LEU A 156 -6.54 7.31 3.02
CA LEU A 156 -6.72 6.65 1.73
C LEU A 156 -7.50 7.54 0.78
N LEU A 157 -8.56 8.17 1.29
CA LEU A 157 -9.43 9.07 0.54
C LEU A 157 -8.99 10.52 0.78
N PRO A 158 -8.88 11.36 -0.26
CA PRO A 158 -8.44 12.74 -0.12
C PRO A 158 -9.41 13.54 0.74
N LEU A 159 -8.88 14.19 1.78
CA LEU A 159 -9.68 14.94 2.76
C LEU A 159 -10.43 16.09 2.09
N ASP A 160 -9.72 16.84 1.24
CA ASP A 160 -10.27 17.98 0.51
C ASP A 160 -10.82 17.60 -0.88
N GLY A 161 -10.98 16.31 -1.18
CA GLY A 161 -11.57 15.82 -2.43
C GLY A 161 -10.75 16.05 -3.70
N GLU A 162 -9.69 16.86 -3.66
CA GLU A 162 -8.81 17.23 -4.79
C GLU A 162 -7.35 16.78 -4.61
N ALA A 163 -6.96 16.36 -3.41
CA ALA A 163 -5.57 15.96 -3.16
C ALA A 163 -5.17 14.77 -4.06
N PRO A 164 -3.96 14.81 -4.66
CA PRO A 164 -3.53 13.81 -5.61
C PRO A 164 -3.31 12.45 -4.93
N ARG A 165 -3.57 11.38 -5.68
CA ARG A 165 -3.21 10.01 -5.28
C ARG A 165 -2.44 9.32 -6.39
N LEU A 166 -1.43 8.56 -6.01
CA LEU A 166 -0.72 7.66 -6.92
C LEU A 166 -1.22 6.24 -6.70
N VAL A 167 -1.90 5.68 -7.69
CA VAL A 167 -2.36 4.28 -7.66
C VAL A 167 -1.45 3.43 -8.52
N ALA A 168 -0.84 2.41 -7.94
CA ALA A 168 -0.13 1.36 -8.66
C ALA A 168 -0.93 0.04 -8.59
N ASP A 169 -1.28 -0.52 -9.75
CA ASP A 169 -1.86 -1.86 -9.86
C ASP A 169 -0.77 -2.88 -10.18
N LEU A 170 -0.46 -3.72 -9.20
CA LEU A 170 0.58 -4.73 -9.34
C LEU A 170 0.06 -6.02 -9.98
N SER A 171 -1.22 -6.13 -10.38
CA SER A 171 -1.82 -7.33 -11.00
C SER A 171 -1.08 -7.85 -12.23
N GLY A 172 -0.28 -7.02 -12.91
CA GLY A 172 0.54 -7.42 -14.06
C GLY A 172 2.04 -7.63 -13.77
N LEU A 173 2.51 -7.32 -12.56
CA LEU A 173 3.91 -7.36 -12.16
C LEU A 173 4.34 -8.71 -11.55
N GLY A 174 5.33 -9.38 -12.13
CA GLY A 174 5.91 -10.61 -11.57
C GLY A 174 6.51 -10.40 -10.17
N PRO A 175 6.50 -11.42 -9.29
CA PRO A 175 7.04 -11.32 -7.93
C PRO A 175 8.50 -10.88 -7.88
N GLU A 176 9.31 -11.24 -8.89
CA GLU A 176 10.72 -10.87 -9.03
C GLU A 176 10.98 -9.35 -9.09
N HIS A 177 9.97 -8.54 -9.39
CA HIS A 177 10.10 -7.09 -9.45
C HIS A 177 9.76 -6.38 -8.13
N LEU A 178 9.22 -7.11 -7.15
CA LEU A 178 8.72 -6.51 -5.91
C LEU A 178 9.84 -5.99 -5.00
N TYR A 179 11.04 -6.57 -5.09
CA TYR A 179 12.23 -6.01 -4.43
C TYR A 179 12.49 -4.57 -4.89
N ASN A 180 12.65 -4.38 -6.21
CA ASN A 180 12.93 -3.05 -6.77
C ASN A 180 11.77 -2.07 -6.54
N LEU A 181 10.53 -2.59 -6.50
CA LEU A 181 9.37 -1.79 -6.15
C LEU A 181 9.51 -1.24 -4.73
N VAL A 182 9.73 -2.10 -3.74
CA VAL A 182 9.87 -1.69 -2.33
C VAL A 182 11.11 -0.80 -2.13
N ASP A 183 12.24 -1.10 -2.78
CA ASP A 183 13.43 -0.21 -2.80
C ASP A 183 13.09 1.20 -3.31
N ALA A 184 12.22 1.32 -4.32
CA ALA A 184 11.81 2.63 -4.81
C ALA A 184 11.01 3.43 -3.78
N TYR A 185 10.27 2.77 -2.90
CA TYR A 185 9.53 3.38 -1.78
C TYR A 185 10.39 3.61 -0.55
N ASP A 186 11.40 2.79 -0.28
CA ASP A 186 12.19 2.86 0.96
C ASP A 186 13.16 4.06 1.02
N ARG A 187 13.41 4.72 -0.11
CA ARG A 187 14.30 5.89 -0.17
C ARG A 187 13.69 7.11 0.50
N ASP A 188 14.46 7.82 1.32
CA ASP A 188 14.04 9.06 1.97
C ASP A 188 13.52 10.13 0.99
N ILE A 189 12.58 10.94 1.48
CA ILE A 189 12.07 12.10 0.76
C ILE A 189 13.04 13.28 0.92
N PRO A 190 13.59 13.82 -0.19
CA PRO A 190 14.49 14.97 -0.12
C PRO A 190 13.83 16.16 0.60
N PRO A 191 14.58 16.94 1.42
CA PRO A 191 14.06 18.07 2.18
C PRO A 191 13.17 19.03 1.39
N GLU A 192 13.55 19.32 0.14
CA GLU A 192 12.86 20.24 -0.75
C GLU A 192 11.51 19.73 -1.28
N MET A 193 11.22 18.42 -1.12
CA MET A 193 10.00 17.75 -1.58
C MET A 193 9.09 17.25 -0.46
N ARG A 194 9.48 17.42 0.81
CA ARG A 194 8.67 16.96 1.95
C ARG A 194 7.31 17.65 1.96
N GLU A 195 6.27 16.86 2.21
CA GLU A 195 4.87 17.33 2.27
C GLU A 195 4.36 18.00 0.98
N ARG A 196 5.08 17.83 -0.12
CA ARG A 196 4.79 18.47 -1.40
C ARG A 196 4.37 17.46 -2.47
N PRO A 197 3.41 17.81 -3.37
CA PRO A 197 2.98 16.93 -4.46
C PRO A 197 4.10 16.41 -5.37
N GLU A 198 5.21 17.14 -5.43
CA GLU A 198 6.42 16.76 -6.16
C GLU A 198 7.00 15.42 -5.67
N SER A 199 6.83 15.05 -4.40
CA SER A 199 7.26 13.76 -3.86
C SER A 199 6.51 12.57 -4.52
N LEU A 200 5.19 12.68 -4.71
CA LEU A 200 4.39 11.69 -5.44
C LEU A 200 4.82 11.59 -6.91
N SER A 201 5.14 12.74 -7.53
CA SER A 201 5.64 12.78 -8.91
C SER A 201 7.02 12.14 -9.04
N ALA A 202 7.90 12.34 -8.06
CA ALA A 202 9.21 11.73 -7.99
C ALA A 202 9.11 10.21 -7.76
N LEU A 203 8.23 9.76 -6.87
CA LEU A 203 7.91 8.34 -6.68
C LEU A 203 7.39 7.72 -7.97
N ARG A 204 6.40 8.35 -8.62
CA ARG A 204 5.88 7.89 -9.92
C ARG A 204 6.98 7.71 -10.96
N ARG A 205 7.92 8.66 -11.05
CA ARG A 205 9.03 8.59 -12.00
C ARG A 205 9.93 7.39 -11.73
N ARG A 206 10.34 7.20 -10.47
CA ARG A 206 11.11 6.04 -10.01
C ARG A 206 10.42 4.72 -10.38
N LEU A 207 9.12 4.61 -10.09
CA LEU A 207 8.35 3.41 -10.41
C LEU A 207 8.24 3.16 -11.93
N LEU A 208 8.09 4.20 -12.74
CA LEU A 208 8.08 4.07 -14.20
C LEU A 208 9.44 3.59 -14.75
N GLU A 209 10.55 3.98 -14.13
CA GLU A 209 11.91 3.54 -14.49
C GLU A 209 12.15 2.04 -14.19
N LEU A 210 11.30 1.39 -13.40
CA LEU A 210 11.33 -0.08 -13.19
C LEU A 210 10.71 -0.85 -14.38
N SER A 211 9.85 -0.20 -15.16
CA SER A 211 9.09 -0.82 -16.25
C SER A 211 9.94 -1.31 -17.44
N PRO A 212 11.07 -0.69 -17.84
CA PRO A 212 11.97 -1.22 -18.87
C PRO A 212 12.61 -2.55 -18.48
N GLN A 213 12.94 -2.75 -17.21
CA GLN A 213 13.55 -3.99 -16.70
C GLN A 213 12.52 -5.11 -16.54
N SER A 214 11.26 -4.76 -16.27
CA SER A 214 10.15 -5.71 -16.17
C SER A 214 9.65 -6.23 -17.53
N ARG A 215 10.00 -5.54 -18.63
CA ARG A 215 9.55 -5.86 -20.00
C ARG A 215 10.55 -6.70 -20.80
N SER A 216 11.81 -6.80 -20.39
CA SER A 216 12.82 -7.60 -21.11
C SER A 216 12.65 -9.12 -20.95
N ALA A 217 11.76 -9.58 -20.06
CA ALA A 217 11.42 -11.00 -19.91
C ALA A 217 10.24 -11.46 -20.80
N SER A 218 9.47 -10.56 -21.42
CA SER A 218 8.32 -10.93 -22.26
C SER A 218 8.23 -10.06 -23.52
N GLY A 219 8.72 -10.60 -24.63
CA GLY A 219 8.35 -10.35 -26.03
C GLY A 219 7.85 -8.96 -26.48
N SER A 220 8.61 -8.38 -27.41
CA SER A 220 8.34 -7.28 -28.35
C SER A 220 6.88 -6.83 -28.59
N GLY A 221 6.70 -5.49 -28.73
CA GLY A 221 5.59 -4.97 -29.56
C GLY A 221 5.02 -3.59 -29.19
N ARG A 222 5.20 -2.66 -30.13
CA ARG A 222 4.66 -1.29 -30.29
C ARG A 222 3.24 -1.04 -29.75
N GLY A 223 3.02 0.21 -29.30
CA GLY A 223 1.71 0.78 -28.97
C GLY A 223 1.46 0.80 -27.46
N GLU A 224 1.57 1.97 -26.85
CA GLU A 224 1.23 2.17 -25.44
C GLU A 224 -0.30 2.21 -25.29
N THR A 225 -0.91 1.02 -25.30
CA THR A 225 -2.33 0.85 -25.01
C THR A 225 -2.56 0.94 -23.50
N ASP A 226 -3.66 1.57 -23.10
CA ASP A 226 -4.09 1.83 -21.71
C ASP A 226 -4.06 0.57 -20.80
N GLY A 227 -4.16 -0.62 -21.40
CA GLY A 227 -4.03 -1.92 -20.72
C GLY A 227 -2.63 -2.28 -20.22
N LYS A 228 -1.58 -1.56 -20.64
CA LYS A 228 -0.20 -1.73 -20.15
C LYS A 228 0.18 -0.71 -19.06
N ARG A 229 -0.67 0.26 -18.78
CA ARG A 229 -0.45 1.24 -17.72
C ARG A 229 -0.76 0.58 -16.38
N TRP A 230 0.20 0.60 -15.47
CA TRP A 230 0.06 0.04 -14.12
C TRP A 230 0.22 1.09 -13.02
N ILE A 231 0.53 2.35 -13.38
CA ILE A 231 0.65 3.48 -12.46
C ILE A 231 -0.22 4.63 -12.94
N PHE A 232 -1.01 5.20 -12.04
CA PHE A 232 -1.99 6.26 -12.30
C PHE A 232 -1.82 7.37 -11.27
N LEU A 233 -1.63 8.60 -11.71
CA LEU A 233 -1.71 9.79 -10.84
C LEU A 233 -3.08 10.41 -11.07
N ILE A 234 -3.88 10.53 -10.01
CA ILE A 234 -5.31 10.89 -10.04
C ILE A 234 -5.65 11.97 -9.03
#